data_AF-A0A949KHR5-F1
#
_entry.id   AF-A0A949KHR5-F1
#
_cell.length_a   1.000
_cell.length_b   1.000
_cell.length_c   1.000
_cell.angle_alpha   90.00
_cell.angle_beta   90.00
_cell.angle_gamma   90.00
#
_symmetry.space_group_name_H-M   'P 1'
#
loop_
_entity.id
_entity.type
_entity.pdbx_description
1 polymer ?
#
loop_
_entity_poly.entity_id
_entity_poly.type
_entity_poly.pdbx_seq_one_letter_code
_entity_poly.pdbx_strand_id
1 'polypeptide(L)'
;MTKALREGATYSQKDVMDMLIDFSSFKDRVHRKFKNLAGELVGKTNEHELWVNLYLVSSDYAEDAVIRNKKNHNAEPAHTIGL
;
A
#
# COMPACT_ATOMS: atom_id res chain seq x y z
N MET A 1 -8.19 -3.04 6.50
CA MET A 1 -7.71 -3.35 5.14
C MET A 1 -8.91 -3.26 4.22
N THR A 2 -9.02 -2.15 3.48
CA THR A 2 -10.11 -1.95 2.53
C THR A 2 -9.96 -2.97 1.40
N LYS A 3 -11.02 -3.69 1.06
CA LYS A 3 -11.03 -4.58 -0.10
C LYS A 3 -10.78 -3.70 -1.34
N ALA A 4 -9.80 -4.08 -2.16
CA ALA A 4 -9.57 -3.40 -3.43
C ALA A 4 -10.86 -3.47 -4.26
N LEU A 5 -11.30 -2.32 -4.79
CA LEU A 5 -12.47 -2.28 -5.66
C LEU A 5 -12.14 -3.03 -6.94
N ARG A 6 -12.73 -4.21 -7.10
CA ARG A 6 -12.72 -5.00 -8.34
C ARG A 6 -13.65 -4.36 -9.36
N GLU A 7 -13.16 -4.28 -10.59
CA GLU A 7 -13.92 -3.84 -11.75
C GLU A 7 -15.14 -4.76 -11.99
N GLY A 8 -16.29 -4.16 -12.35
CA GLY A 8 -17.55 -4.88 -12.60
C GLY A 8 -18.36 -5.30 -11.37
N ALA A 9 -17.88 -5.04 -10.15
CA ALA A 9 -18.64 -5.28 -8.92
C ALA A 9 -19.47 -4.06 -8.50
N THR A 10 -20.61 -4.31 -7.86
CA THR A 10 -21.46 -3.26 -7.28
C THR A 10 -21.10 -3.07 -5.81
N TYR A 11 -20.92 -1.82 -5.39
CA TYR A 11 -20.56 -1.46 -4.02
C TYR A 11 -21.68 -0.64 -3.39
N SER A 12 -21.89 -0.79 -2.08
CA SER A 12 -22.78 0.11 -1.37
C SER A 12 -22.13 1.50 -1.24
N GLN A 13 -22.95 2.53 -1.04
CA GLN A 13 -22.44 3.87 -0.75
C GLN A 13 -21.49 3.86 0.47
N LYS A 14 -21.80 3.04 1.48
CA LYS A 14 -20.97 2.88 2.68
C LYS A 14 -19.59 2.34 2.33
N ASP A 15 -19.51 1.29 1.51
CA ASP A 15 -18.22 0.68 1.12
C ASP A 15 -17.32 1.68 0.38
N VAL A 16 -17.92 2.51 -0.48
CA VAL A 16 -17.22 3.57 -1.20
C VAL A 16 -16.73 4.65 -0.22
N MET A 17 -17.57 5.06 0.73
CA MET A 17 -17.19 6.08 1.72
C MET A 17 -16.07 5.59 2.64
N ASP A 18 -16.13 4.36 3.13
CA ASP A 18 -15.08 3.76 3.98
C ASP A 18 -13.75 3.70 3.22
N MET A 19 -13.78 3.36 1.92
CA MET A 19 -12.60 3.37 1.05
C MET A 19 -11.99 4.76 0.87
N LEU A 20 -12.82 5.78 0.67
CA LEU A 20 -12.36 7.17 0.53
C LEU A 20 -11.76 7.70 1.84
N ILE A 21 -12.33 7.35 2.98
CA ILE A 21 -11.81 7.72 4.31
C ILE A 21 -10.43 7.08 4.53
N ASP A 22 -10.32 5.78 4.26
CA ASP A 22 -9.06 5.05 4.36
C ASP A 22 -7.99 5.66 3.44
N PHE A 23 -8.36 6.00 2.20
CA PHE A 23 -7.48 6.64 1.24
C PHE A 23 -7.03 8.04 1.69
N SER A 24 -7.95 8.87 2.20
CA SER A 24 -7.64 10.19 2.72
C SER A 24 -6.64 10.10 3.88
N SER A 25 -6.88 9.18 4.83
CA SER A 25 -5.98 8.96 5.95
C SER A 25 -4.59 8.49 5.51
N PHE A 26 -4.54 7.65 4.47
CA PHE A 26 -3.28 7.18 3.89
C PHE A 26 -2.52 8.33 3.23
N LYS A 27 -3.19 9.12 2.38
CA LYS A 27 -2.62 10.31 1.73
C LYS A 27 -1.98 11.24 2.75
N ASP A 28 -2.69 11.54 3.84
CA ASP A 28 -2.18 12.44 4.88
C ASP A 28 -0.93 11.89 5.58
N ARG A 29 -0.88 10.57 5.84
CA ARG A 29 0.31 9.93 6.41
C ARG A 29 1.50 9.98 5.46
N VAL A 30 1.28 9.68 4.18
CA VAL A 30 2.32 9.74 3.15
C VAL A 30 2.85 11.17 3.02
N HIS A 31 1.97 12.15 2.93
CA HIS A 31 2.34 13.55 2.78
C HIS A 31 3.18 14.05 3.96
N ARG A 32 2.78 13.75 5.21
CA ARG A 32 3.56 14.12 6.40
C ARG A 32 4.97 13.51 6.39
N LYS A 33 5.08 12.22 6.05
CA LYS A 33 6.38 11.53 6.00
C LYS A 33 7.29 12.12 4.91
N PHE A 34 6.74 12.35 3.72
CA PHE A 34 7.50 12.94 2.61
C PHE A 34 7.95 14.36 2.90
N LYS A 35 7.11 15.18 3.55
CA LYS A 35 7.48 16.54 3.92
C LYS A 35 8.66 16.55 4.90
N ASN A 36 8.65 15.67 5.90
CA ASN A 36 9.75 15.56 6.86
C ASN A 36 11.03 15.07 6.18
N LEU A 37 10.93 14.01 5.38
CA LEU A 37 12.07 13.44 4.66
C LEU A 37 12.68 14.43 3.67
N ALA A 38 11.86 15.18 2.95
CA ALA A 38 12.34 16.23 2.05
C ALA A 38 13.16 17.28 2.83
N GLY A 39 12.73 17.69 4.02
CA GLY A 39 13.51 18.57 4.89
C GLY A 39 14.86 17.98 5.31
N GLU A 40 14.94 16.65 5.52
CA GLU A 40 16.20 15.96 5.86
C GLU A 40 17.14 15.78 4.67
N LEU A 41 16.62 15.81 3.44
CA LEU A 41 17.39 15.58 2.22
C LEU A 41 17.89 16.89 1.59
N VAL A 42 17.13 17.97 1.74
CA VAL A 42 17.46 19.28 1.17
C VAL A 42 18.85 19.73 1.59
N GLY A 43 19.67 20.06 0.59
CA GLY A 43 21.00 20.65 0.79
C GLY A 43 22.11 19.62 1.03
N LYS A 44 21.81 18.33 0.99
CA LYS A 44 22.84 17.28 0.97
C LYS A 44 23.49 17.20 -0.40
N THR A 45 24.81 16.99 -0.43
CA THR A 45 25.58 16.85 -1.68
C THR A 45 25.16 15.64 -2.53
N ASN A 46 24.55 14.64 -1.90
CA ASN A 46 24.03 13.42 -2.54
C ASN A 46 22.49 13.33 -2.51
N GLU A 47 21.78 14.46 -2.43
CA GLU A 47 20.32 14.51 -2.35
C GLU A 47 19.61 13.68 -3.44
N HIS A 48 20.04 13.81 -4.70
CA HIS A 48 19.49 13.03 -5.81
C HIS A 48 19.65 11.53 -5.60
N GLU A 49 20.83 11.07 -5.18
CA GLU A 49 21.10 9.65 -4.94
C GLU A 49 20.25 9.10 -3.79
N LEU A 50 20.05 9.89 -2.73
CA LEU A 50 19.18 9.52 -1.61
C LEU A 50 17.72 9.35 -2.05
N TRP A 51 17.22 10.22 -2.93
CA TRP A 51 15.88 10.08 -3.50
C TRP A 51 15.75 8.85 -4.41
N VAL A 52 16.74 8.59 -5.26
CA VAL A 52 16.76 7.39 -6.12
C VAL A 52 16.76 6.12 -5.27
N ASN A 53 17.61 6.05 -4.26
CA ASN A 53 17.69 4.89 -3.37
C ASN A 53 16.38 4.67 -2.59
N LEU A 54 15.75 5.75 -2.12
CA LEU A 54 14.43 5.67 -1.48
C LEU A 54 13.38 5.09 -2.44
N TYR A 55 13.36 5.55 -3.69
CA TYR A 55 12.42 5.06 -4.70
C TYR A 55 12.63 3.57 -4.96
N LEU A 56 13.87 3.12 -5.14
CA LEU A 56 14.19 1.72 -5.40
C LEU A 56 13.74 0.82 -4.24
N VAL A 57 14.16 1.14 -3.01
CA VAL A 57 13.79 0.36 -1.82
C VAL A 57 12.28 0.36 -1.59
N SER A 58 11.60 1.49 -1.83
CA SER A 58 10.13 1.57 -1.70
C SER A 58 9.42 0.72 -2.75
N SER A 59 9.95 0.66 -3.97
CA SER A 59 9.41 -0.17 -5.06
C SER A 59 9.57 -1.65 -4.73
N ASP A 60 10.77 -2.09 -4.33
CA ASP A 60 11.04 -3.46 -3.90
C ASP A 60 10.11 -3.87 -2.74
N TYR A 61 9.97 -3.00 -1.73
CA TYR A 61 9.07 -3.26 -0.60
C TYR A 61 7.60 -3.38 -1.03
N ALA A 62 7.15 -2.57 -1.97
CA ALA A 62 5.77 -2.60 -2.47
C ALA A 62 5.50 -3.90 -3.24
N GLU A 63 6.44 -4.34 -4.09
CA GLU A 63 6.36 -5.61 -4.81
C GLU A 63 6.31 -6.80 -3.82
N ASP A 64 7.20 -6.80 -2.83
CA ASP A 64 7.21 -7.81 -1.77
C ASP A 64 5.90 -7.83 -0.97
N ALA A 65 5.34 -6.66 -0.65
CA ALA A 65 4.06 -6.56 0.06
C ALA A 65 2.92 -7.16 -0.77
N VAL A 66 2.92 -6.96 -2.10
CA VAL A 66 1.95 -7.60 -3.00
C VAL A 66 2.11 -9.12 -3.00
N ILE A 67 3.35 -9.63 -3.08
CA ILE A 67 3.62 -11.07 -3.04
C ILE A 67 3.15 -11.69 -1.71
N ARG A 68 3.47 -11.06 -0.58
CA ARG A 68 3.01 -11.50 0.75
C ARG A 68 1.48 -11.51 0.85
N ASN A 69 0.82 -10.47 0.35
CA ASN A 69 -0.64 -10.37 0.38
C ASN A 69 -1.31 -11.42 -0.52
N LYS A 70 -0.71 -11.79 -1.67
CA LYS A 70 -1.16 -12.91 -2.51
C LYS A 70 -0.98 -14.26 -1.80
N LYS A 71 0.15 -14.48 -1.14
CA LYS A 71 0.42 -15.71 -0.38
C LYS A 71 -0.58 -15.90 0.77
N ASN A 72 -0.94 -14.81 1.45
CA ASN A 72 -1.92 -14.81 2.55
C ASN A 72 -3.38 -14.95 2.06
N HIS A 73 -3.68 -14.62 0.79
CA HIS A 73 -5.01 -14.85 0.19
C HIS A 73 -5.21 -16.27 -0.36
N ASN A 74 -4.14 -17.04 -0.57
CA ASN A 74 -4.23 -18.43 -1.07
C ASN A 74 -4.27 -19.50 0.04
N ALA A 75 -4.34 -19.11 1.31
CA ALA A 75 -4.46 -20.03 2.43
C ALA A 75 -5.93 -20.13 2.89
N GLU A 76 -6.76 -20.84 2.13
CA GLU A 76 -7.98 -21.48 2.67
C GLU A 76 -7.73 -22.99 2.84
N PRO A 77 -8.32 -23.62 3.88
CA PRO A 77 -7.92 -24.94 4.35
C PRO A 77 -8.47 -26.04 3.44
N ALA A 78 -7.60 -26.99 3.09
CA ALA A 78 -8.03 -28.29 2.61
C ALA A 78 -8.66 -29.06 3.79
N HIS A 79 -9.98 -29.06 3.90
CA HIS A 79 -10.70 -30.10 4.63
C HIS A 79 -11.79 -30.70 3.73
N THR A 80 -11.33 -31.70 2.98
CA THR A 80 -11.91 -33.03 2.75
C THR A 80 -13.43 -33.18 2.90
N ILE A 81 -14.08 -33.46 1.77
CA ILE A 81 -15.36 -34.16 1.71
C ILE A 81 -15.13 -35.61 2.18
N GLY A 82 -15.90 -36.07 3.16
CA GLY A 82 -15.97 -37.47 3.57
C GLY A 82 -17.33 -37.76 4.18
N LEU A 83 -18.19 -38.41 3.39
CA LEU A 83 -19.41 -39.11 3.83
C LEU A 83 -19.03 -40.39 4.57
#